data_AF-A0A7V9F8W4-F1
#
_entry.id   AF-A0A7V9F8W4-F1
#
_cell.length_a   1.000
_cell.length_b   1.000
_cell.length_c   1.000
_cell.angle_alpha   90.00
_cell.angle_beta   90.00
_cell.angle_gamma   90.00
#
_symmetry.space_group_name_H-M   'P 1'
#
loop_
_entity.id
_entity.type
_entity.pdbx_description
1 polymer ?
#
loop_
_entity_poly.entity_id
_entity_poly.type
_entity_poly.pdbx_seq_one_letter_code
_entity_poly.pdbx_strand_id
1 'polypeptide(L)'
;MMTSSLSRHRHTLLLLLMLAAAFALRIYGQDWDQGTYQHPDERFIATVSSDRVSMPSMSDLGQLFDPAGSPINPRRDDTDGNPLSFAYGTLPLYVQGTVSTALNLVSERDWSSYPELY
;
A
#
# COMPACT_ATOMS: atom_id res chain seq x y z
N MET A 1 21.37 -42.26 -8.83
CA MET A 1 20.12 -41.46 -8.78
C MET A 1 19.78 -40.88 -7.41
N MET A 2 20.20 -41.46 -6.26
CA MET A 2 19.81 -40.96 -4.92
C MET A 2 20.54 -39.69 -4.41
N THR A 3 21.71 -39.34 -4.94
CA THR A 3 22.52 -38.19 -4.48
C THR A 3 22.00 -36.83 -4.94
N SER A 4 21.28 -36.78 -6.08
CA SER A 4 20.72 -35.54 -6.61
C SER A 4 19.55 -35.02 -5.78
N SER A 5 18.77 -35.93 -5.17
CA SER A 5 17.68 -35.60 -4.25
C SER A 5 18.22 -34.96 -2.97
N LEU A 6 19.21 -35.58 -2.31
CA LEU A 6 19.79 -35.05 -1.07
C LEU A 6 20.39 -33.64 -1.26
N SER A 7 21.08 -33.43 -2.38
CA SER A 7 21.62 -32.12 -2.75
C SER A 7 20.50 -31.09 -2.94
N ARG A 8 19.42 -31.43 -3.64
CA ARG A 8 18.26 -30.54 -3.87
C ARG A 8 17.64 -30.05 -2.57
N HIS A 9 17.39 -30.95 -1.61
CA HIS A 9 16.80 -30.59 -0.31
C HIS A 9 17.70 -29.63 0.48
N ARG A 10 19.03 -29.80 0.43
CA ARG A 10 19.98 -28.89 1.08
C ARG A 10 19.96 -27.50 0.46
N HIS A 11 19.92 -27.40 -0.87
CA HIS A 11 19.82 -26.11 -1.56
C HIS A 11 18.49 -25.42 -1.26
N THR A 12 17.37 -26.17 -1.25
CA THR A 12 16.06 -25.64 -0.86
C THR A 12 16.08 -25.13 0.59
N LEU A 13 16.67 -25.88 1.52
CA LEU A 13 16.77 -25.45 2.91
C LEU A 13 17.63 -24.19 3.07
N LEU A 14 18.77 -24.10 2.39
CA LEU A 14 19.60 -22.90 2.39
C LEU A 14 18.86 -21.70 1.79
N LEU A 15 18.13 -21.88 0.69
CA LEU A 15 17.32 -20.82 0.10
C LEU A 15 16.23 -20.34 1.06
N LEU A 16 15.52 -21.27 1.73
CA LEU A 16 14.52 -20.93 2.73
C LEU A 16 15.11 -20.17 3.91
N LEU A 17 16.29 -20.56 4.39
CA LEU A 17 17.01 -19.85 5.44
C LEU A 17 17.41 -18.44 5.00
N MET A 18 17.89 -18.28 3.77
CA MET A 18 18.21 -16.96 3.21
C MET A 18 16.99 -16.06 3.09
N LEU A 19 15.86 -16.60 2.58
CA LEU A 19 14.61 -15.84 2.47
C LEU A 19 14.07 -15.47 3.86
N ALA A 20 14.14 -16.39 4.83
CA ALA A 20 13.73 -16.12 6.21
C ALA A 20 14.61 -15.04 6.86
N ALA A 21 15.93 -15.09 6.67
CA ALA A 21 16.85 -14.08 7.17
C ALA A 21 16.62 -12.71 6.51
N ALA A 22 16.46 -12.67 5.18
CA ALA A 22 16.14 -11.45 4.45
C ALA A 22 14.81 -10.84 4.89
N PHE A 23 13.79 -11.68 5.08
CA PHE A 23 12.50 -11.25 5.61
C PHE A 23 12.64 -10.69 7.03
N ALA A 24 13.32 -11.40 7.93
CA ALA A 24 13.56 -10.95 9.30
C ALA A 24 14.25 -9.58 9.32
N LEU A 25 15.29 -9.38 8.51
CA LEU A 25 15.96 -8.09 8.38
C LEU A 25 15.05 -7.00 7.80
N ARG A 26 14.14 -7.34 6.88
CA ARG A 26 13.20 -6.39 6.27
C ARG A 26 12.11 -5.92 7.24
N ILE A 27 11.70 -6.76 8.20
CA ILE A 27 10.69 -6.42 9.21
C ILE A 27 11.28 -6.01 10.55
N TYR A 28 12.60 -6.15 10.74
CA TYR A 28 13.27 -5.74 11.95
C TYR A 28 13.37 -4.22 12.00
N GLY A 29 12.84 -3.62 13.07
CA GLY A 29 12.80 -2.16 13.21
C GLY A 29 11.91 -1.51 12.14
N GLN A 30 10.70 -2.02 11.93
CA GLN A 30 9.65 -1.22 11.29
C GLN A 30 9.38 0.02 12.16
N ASP A 31 8.88 1.11 11.56
CA ASP A 31 8.70 2.42 12.22
C ASP A 31 10.02 3.06 12.70
N TRP A 32 11.00 3.13 11.79
CA TRP A 32 12.31 3.73 12.09
C TRP A 32 12.25 5.23 12.36
N ASP A 33 11.25 5.92 11.83
CA ASP A 33 11.06 7.36 12.02
C ASP A 33 10.13 7.68 13.20
N GLN A 34 9.55 6.70 13.90
CA GLN A 34 8.74 6.85 15.11
C GLN A 34 7.57 7.83 14.90
N GLY A 35 6.95 7.79 13.72
CA GLY A 35 5.88 8.72 13.34
C GLY A 35 6.33 10.19 13.26
N THR A 36 7.61 10.48 12.99
CA THR A 36 8.11 11.86 12.83
C THR A 36 8.04 12.37 11.39
N TYR A 37 7.70 11.51 10.42
CA TYR A 37 7.42 11.88 9.02
C TYR A 37 8.54 12.67 8.34
N GLN A 38 9.79 12.25 8.58
CA GLN A 38 10.99 12.97 8.15
C GLN A 38 11.18 12.86 6.64
N HIS A 39 10.78 11.75 6.02
CA HIS A 39 10.96 11.55 4.59
C HIS A 39 9.84 12.23 3.81
N PRO A 40 10.14 13.27 3.01
CA PRO A 40 9.11 14.08 2.34
C PRO A 40 8.26 13.27 1.36
N ASP A 41 8.85 12.30 0.66
CA ASP A 41 8.13 11.47 -0.31
C ASP A 41 7.19 10.46 0.36
N GLU A 42 7.61 9.87 1.48
CA GLU A 42 6.80 8.89 2.21
C GLU A 42 5.60 9.60 2.83
N ARG A 43 5.85 10.75 3.46
CA ARG A 43 4.80 11.65 3.94
C ARG A 43 3.85 12.05 2.82
N PHE A 44 4.35 12.44 1.65
CA PHE A 44 3.51 12.84 0.53
C PHE A 44 2.62 11.68 0.04
N ILE A 45 3.17 10.47 -0.09
CA ILE A 45 2.38 9.29 -0.48
C ILE A 45 1.32 8.98 0.58
N ALA A 46 1.67 9.02 1.86
CA ALA A 46 0.75 8.79 2.97
C ALA A 46 -0.40 9.82 2.98
N THR A 47 -0.09 11.11 2.84
CA THR A 47 -1.09 12.18 2.79
C THR A 47 -1.98 12.07 1.56
N VAL A 48 -1.42 11.76 0.38
CA VAL A 48 -2.23 11.56 -0.83
C VAL A 48 -3.16 10.35 -0.68
N SER A 49 -2.65 9.27 -0.10
CA SER A 49 -3.44 8.07 0.17
C SER A 49 -4.59 8.36 1.12
N SER A 50 -4.34 8.98 2.26
CA SER A 50 -5.36 9.22 3.29
C SER A 50 -6.37 10.29 2.89
N ASP A 51 -5.91 11.39 2.31
CA ASP A 51 -6.74 12.60 2.19
C ASP A 51 -7.42 12.71 0.82
N ARG A 52 -6.84 12.08 -0.22
CA ARG A 52 -7.34 12.21 -1.59
C ARG A 52 -7.98 10.93 -2.10
N VAL A 53 -7.50 9.76 -1.68
CA VAL A 53 -7.96 8.47 -2.21
C VAL A 53 -8.97 7.83 -1.27
N SER A 54 -10.18 7.62 -1.76
CA SER A 54 -11.20 6.86 -1.02
C SER A 54 -11.94 5.91 -1.95
N MET A 55 -12.33 4.75 -1.42
CA MET A 55 -13.12 3.80 -2.19
C MET A 55 -14.56 4.31 -2.32
N PRO A 56 -15.15 4.35 -3.53
CA PRO A 56 -16.53 4.77 -3.70
C PRO A 56 -17.47 3.80 -3.02
N SER A 57 -18.62 4.31 -2.58
CA SER A 57 -19.72 3.47 -2.11
C SER A 57 -20.15 2.49 -3.21
N MET A 58 -20.63 1.31 -2.81
CA MET A 58 -21.21 0.32 -3.73
C MET A 58 -22.38 0.89 -4.55
N SER A 59 -23.03 1.93 -4.05
CA SER A 59 -24.10 2.65 -4.75
C SER A 59 -23.62 3.58 -5.88
N ASP A 60 -22.31 3.87 -5.96
CA ASP A 60 -21.77 4.90 -6.86
C ASP A 60 -20.48 4.46 -7.58
N LEU A 61 -20.49 3.21 -8.07
CA LEU A 61 -19.37 2.64 -8.83
C LEU A 61 -19.17 3.32 -10.20
N GLY A 62 -20.13 4.14 -10.67
CA GLY A 62 -20.01 4.91 -11.90
C GLY A 62 -18.83 5.88 -11.88
N GLN A 63 -18.48 6.40 -10.71
CA GLN A 63 -17.33 7.31 -10.53
C GLN A 63 -15.98 6.65 -10.84
N LEU A 64 -15.89 5.32 -10.91
CA LEU A 64 -14.66 4.63 -11.32
C LEU A 64 -14.30 4.89 -12.78
N PHE A 65 -15.30 5.22 -13.61
CA PHE A 65 -15.12 5.47 -15.05
C PHE A 65 -14.98 6.96 -15.39
N ASP A 66 -14.94 7.84 -14.39
CA ASP A 66 -14.69 9.26 -14.56
C ASP A 66 -13.26 9.62 -14.11
N PRO A 67 -12.30 9.76 -15.03
CA PRO A 67 -10.92 10.09 -14.65
C PRO A 67 -10.79 11.43 -13.92
N ALA A 68 -11.65 12.41 -14.20
CA ALA A 68 -11.55 13.76 -13.66
C ALA A 68 -12.10 13.84 -12.23
N GLY A 69 -13.18 13.10 -11.92
CA GLY A 69 -13.84 13.14 -10.63
C GLY A 69 -13.58 11.95 -9.70
N SER A 70 -12.97 10.85 -10.20
CA SER A 70 -12.93 9.60 -9.44
C SER A 70 -12.28 9.76 -8.05
N PRO A 71 -12.94 9.34 -6.96
CA PRO A 71 -12.39 9.38 -5.60
C PRO A 71 -11.14 8.53 -5.45
N ILE A 72 -10.98 7.50 -6.29
CA ILE A 72 -9.80 6.64 -6.25
C ILE A 72 -8.62 7.21 -7.05
N ASN A 73 -8.84 8.20 -7.94
CA ASN A 73 -7.79 8.76 -8.75
C ASN A 73 -7.00 9.83 -7.97
N PRO A 74 -5.73 9.60 -7.60
CA PRO A 74 -4.92 10.60 -6.89
C PRO A 74 -4.58 11.83 -7.75
N ARG A 75 -4.84 11.76 -9.07
CA ARG A 75 -4.66 12.83 -10.06
C ARG A 75 -5.98 13.38 -10.59
N ARG A 76 -7.07 13.21 -9.82
CA ARG A 76 -8.36 13.84 -10.15
C ARG A 76 -8.22 15.37 -10.22
N ASP A 77 -9.19 16.03 -10.84
CA ASP A 77 -9.19 17.48 -10.96
C ASP A 77 -9.52 18.14 -9.61
N ASP A 78 -8.87 19.28 -9.36
CA ASP A 78 -9.15 20.14 -8.21
C ASP A 78 -10.42 20.99 -8.44
N THR A 79 -10.72 21.89 -7.49
CA THR A 79 -11.89 22.78 -7.59
C THR A 79 -11.83 23.75 -8.77
N ASP A 80 -10.64 24.02 -9.28
CA ASP A 80 -10.39 24.93 -10.40
C ASP A 80 -10.31 24.18 -11.75
N GLY A 81 -10.49 22.84 -11.73
CA GLY A 81 -10.44 21.99 -12.92
C GLY A 81 -9.03 21.61 -13.37
N ASN A 82 -8.01 21.76 -12.50
CA ASN A 82 -6.65 21.36 -12.78
C ASN A 82 -6.32 19.99 -12.18
N PRO A 83 -5.61 19.10 -12.90
CA PRO A 83 -5.28 17.78 -12.38
C PRO A 83 -4.32 17.86 -11.21
N LEU A 84 -4.65 17.18 -10.11
CA LEU A 84 -3.79 17.10 -8.93
C LEU A 84 -2.47 16.37 -9.24
N SER A 85 -1.40 16.83 -8.62
CA SER A 85 -0.08 16.23 -8.81
C SER A 85 0.09 14.95 -7.99
N PHE A 86 0.58 13.91 -8.67
CA PHE A 86 1.06 12.68 -8.07
C PHE A 86 2.09 12.02 -8.99
N ALA A 87 3.31 11.80 -8.50
CA ALA A 87 4.43 11.33 -9.33
C ALA A 87 4.48 9.80 -9.50
N TYR A 88 3.77 9.03 -8.67
CA TYR A 88 3.92 7.58 -8.57
C TYR A 88 2.81 6.79 -9.26
N GLY A 89 3.01 5.48 -9.44
CA GLY A 89 1.95 4.59 -9.94
C GLY A 89 0.76 4.53 -8.98
N THR A 90 -0.46 4.33 -9.51
CA THR A 90 -1.69 4.26 -8.71
C THR A 90 -1.98 2.87 -8.14
N LEU A 91 -1.38 1.82 -8.71
CA LEU A 91 -1.60 0.44 -8.27
C LEU A 91 -1.37 0.23 -6.76
N PRO A 92 -0.28 0.73 -6.14
CA PRO A 92 -0.07 0.58 -4.70
C PRO A 92 -1.20 1.23 -3.87
N LEU A 93 -1.70 2.40 -4.30
CA LEU A 93 -2.81 3.09 -3.62
C LEU A 93 -4.12 2.31 -3.73
N TYR A 94 -4.38 1.70 -4.88
CA TYR A 94 -5.58 0.87 -5.06
C TYR A 94 -5.54 -0.37 -4.18
N VAL A 95 -4.39 -1.04 -4.12
CA VAL A 95 -4.19 -2.20 -3.25
C VAL A 95 -4.39 -1.81 -1.79
N GLN A 96 -3.72 -0.76 -1.33
CA GLN A 96 -3.83 -0.30 0.04
C GLN A 96 -5.25 0.18 0.38
N GLY A 97 -5.89 1.01 -0.45
CA GLY A 97 -7.28 1.44 -0.22
C GLY A 97 -8.28 0.27 -0.17
N THR A 98 -8.08 -0.76 -1.00
CA THR A 98 -8.92 -1.97 -0.99
C THR A 98 -8.72 -2.77 0.31
N VAL A 99 -7.47 -2.96 0.72
CA VAL A 99 -7.13 -3.69 1.95
C VAL A 99 -7.63 -2.93 3.18
N SER A 100 -7.41 -1.62 3.27
CA SER A 100 -7.93 -0.77 4.35
C SER A 100 -9.45 -0.85 4.44
N THR A 101 -10.15 -0.76 3.30
CA THR A 101 -11.61 -0.92 3.25
C THR A 101 -12.04 -2.30 3.77
N ALA A 102 -11.37 -3.37 3.33
CA ALA A 102 -11.68 -4.73 3.79
C ALA A 102 -11.43 -4.91 5.30
N LEU A 103 -10.36 -4.31 5.84
CA LEU A 103 -10.06 -4.34 7.27
C LEU A 103 -11.08 -3.53 8.09
N ASN A 104 -11.53 -2.38 7.59
CA ASN A 104 -12.58 -1.58 8.22
C ASN A 104 -13.92 -2.31 8.32
N LEU A 105 -14.21 -3.27 7.44
CA LEU A 105 -15.44 -4.09 7.53
C LEU A 105 -15.42 -5.09 8.69
N VAL A 106 -14.24 -5.43 9.21
CA VAL A 106 -14.05 -6.44 10.26
C VAL A 106 -13.46 -5.86 11.55
N SER A 107 -13.13 -4.57 11.56
CA SER A 107 -12.44 -3.86 12.65
C SER A 107 -13.18 -2.57 12.98
N GLU A 108 -13.18 -2.17 14.25
CA GLU A 108 -13.71 -0.86 14.67
C GLU A 108 -12.74 0.30 14.40
N ARG A 109 -11.54 0.01 13.88
CA ARG A 109 -10.54 1.02 13.52
C ARG A 109 -10.68 1.48 12.07
N ASP A 110 -10.32 2.73 11.84
CA ASP A 110 -10.21 3.31 10.50
C ASP A 110 -8.78 3.16 9.94
N TRP A 111 -8.54 2.04 9.28
CA TRP A 111 -7.29 1.70 8.60
C TRP A 111 -7.03 2.51 7.32
N SER A 112 -7.93 3.43 6.95
CA SER A 112 -7.69 4.41 5.88
C SER A 112 -7.22 5.76 6.40
N SER A 113 -7.24 5.97 7.72
CA SER A 113 -6.81 7.24 8.32
C SER A 113 -5.30 7.39 8.27
N TYR A 114 -4.83 8.63 8.12
CA TYR A 114 -3.41 8.96 8.08
C TYR A 114 -2.58 8.37 9.24
N PRO A 115 -3.03 8.40 10.52
CA PRO A 115 -2.27 7.83 11.64
C PRO A 115 -2.23 6.30 11.71
N GLU A 116 -3.11 5.59 10.99
CA GLU A 116 -3.11 4.12 10.96
C GLU A 116 -2.41 3.57 9.70
N LEU A 117 -2.26 4.41 8.67
CA LEU A 117 -1.46 4.11 7.49
C LEU A 117 0.04 4.28 7.72
N TYR A 118 0.41 5.02 8.76
CA TYR A 118 1.78 5.37 9.06
C TYR A 118 2.03 5.37 10.57
#